data_AF-A0AAD1FGP3-F1
#
_entry.id   AF-A0AAD1FGP3-F1
#
_cell.length_a   1.000
_cell.length_b   1.000
_cell.length_c   1.000
_cell.angle_alpha   90.00
_cell.angle_beta   90.00
_cell.angle_gamma   90.00
#
_symmetry.space_group_name_H-M   'P 1'
#
loop_
_entity.id
_entity.type
_entity.pdbx_description
1 polymer ?
#
loop_
_entity_poly.entity_id
_entity_poly.type
_entity_poly.pdbx_seq_one_letter_code
_entity_poly.pdbx_strand_id
1 'polypeptide(L)'
;MRSAEYRWLNWNDGKTERKRVFYQRVGEQIFAAGYYMPRSSKSAAVDLLGRASAAIAADAQKTIERINALDADFIRDDLYVFVVDLDTQKFSAHGFNLRLVGTDFRALQSADEQPIGIQMLDVLKSNEVGEVVYTWRNPANGRIEQKSTLLRKVGKYAVAVGYYLGPST
;
A
#
# COMPACT_ATOMS: atom_id res chain seq x y z
N MET A 1 -32.39 -1.65 -5.29
CA MET A 1 -31.38 -1.46 -4.23
C MET A 1 -30.55 -0.23 -4.54
N ARG A 2 -30.36 0.68 -3.58
CA ARG A 2 -29.57 1.92 -3.72
C ARG A 2 -28.27 1.79 -2.90
N SER A 3 -27.25 2.59 -3.21
CA SER A 3 -26.03 2.65 -2.39
C SER A 3 -25.56 4.08 -2.18
N ALA A 4 -24.96 4.33 -1.02
CA ALA A 4 -24.32 5.58 -0.67
C ALA A 4 -22.97 5.31 0.00
N GLU A 5 -22.07 6.29 -0.12
CA GLU A 5 -20.78 6.30 0.58
C GLU A 5 -20.72 7.53 1.48
N TYR A 6 -20.31 7.35 2.73
CA TYR A 6 -20.14 8.42 3.69
C TYR A 6 -19.06 8.05 4.70
N ARG A 7 -18.65 8.98 5.54
CA ARG A 7 -17.71 8.71 6.65
C ARG A 7 -18.50 8.45 7.93
N TRP A 8 -18.17 7.38 8.64
CA TRP A 8 -18.84 6.99 9.88
C TRP A 8 -17.85 6.38 10.88
N LEU A 9 -18.13 6.54 12.16
CA LEU A 9 -17.36 5.92 13.22
C LEU A 9 -17.42 4.40 13.10
N ASN A 10 -16.28 3.76 12.85
CA ASN A 10 -16.13 2.32 12.97
C ASN A 10 -16.07 1.96 14.46
N TRP A 11 -17.09 1.22 14.90
CA TRP A 11 -17.26 0.84 16.32
C TRP A 11 -16.21 -0.18 16.77
N ASN A 12 -15.55 -0.85 15.83
CA ASN A 12 -14.52 -1.84 16.11
C ASN A 12 -13.20 -1.21 16.58
N ASP A 13 -12.85 -0.03 16.06
CA ASP A 13 -11.56 0.61 16.35
C ASP A 13 -11.66 2.11 16.73
N GLY A 14 -12.88 2.65 16.78
CA GLY A 14 -13.17 4.03 17.16
C GLY A 14 -12.75 5.08 16.12
N LYS A 15 -12.42 4.68 14.89
CA LYS A 15 -11.98 5.63 13.85
C LYS A 15 -13.10 5.97 12.90
N THR A 16 -13.14 7.23 12.45
CA THR A 16 -14.05 7.63 11.37
C THR A 16 -13.52 7.12 10.05
N GLU A 17 -14.18 6.12 9.49
CA GLU A 17 -13.78 5.43 8.26
C GLU A 17 -14.83 5.62 7.17
N ARG A 18 -14.40 5.51 5.91
CA ARG A 18 -15.31 5.54 4.77
C ARG A 18 -16.16 4.27 4.83
N LYS A 19 -17.49 4.38 4.76
CA LYS A 19 -18.43 3.27 4.81
C LYS A 19 -19.25 3.25 3.53
N ARG A 20 -19.38 2.09 2.90
CA ARG A 20 -20.35 1.86 1.83
C ARG A 20 -21.59 1.21 2.42
N VAL A 21 -22.75 1.78 2.16
CA VAL A 21 -24.04 1.25 2.61
C VAL A 21 -24.94 0.98 1.41
N PHE A 22 -25.56 -0.19 1.39
CA PHE A 22 -26.67 -0.52 0.52
C PHE A 22 -27.96 -0.35 1.29
N TYR A 23 -28.96 0.26 0.66
CA TYR A 23 -30.24 0.49 1.30
C TYR A 23 -31.40 0.34 0.32
N GLN A 24 -32.55 -0.06 0.86
CA GLN A 24 -33.79 -0.22 0.11
C GLN A 24 -34.97 0.18 0.98
N ARG A 25 -35.90 0.94 0.40
CA ARG A 25 -37.21 1.19 1.00
C ARG A 25 -38.13 0.00 0.71
N VAL A 26 -38.78 -0.51 1.74
CA VAL A 26 -39.80 -1.58 1.67
C VAL A 26 -41.00 -1.08 2.46
N GLY A 27 -42.08 -0.71 1.76
CA GLY A 27 -43.22 -0.01 2.37
C GLY A 27 -42.81 1.32 3.02
N GLU A 28 -43.06 1.43 4.32
CA GLU A 28 -42.69 2.59 5.15
C GLU A 28 -41.29 2.50 5.78
N GLN A 29 -40.61 1.35 5.65
CA GLN A 29 -39.32 1.10 6.30
C GLN A 29 -38.14 1.24 5.32
N ILE A 30 -36.95 1.55 5.86
CA ILE A 30 -35.67 1.51 5.14
C ILE A 30 -34.79 0.44 5.79
N PHE A 31 -34.37 -0.54 4.98
CA PHE A 31 -33.35 -1.51 5.36
C PHE A 31 -31.99 -1.04 4.85
N ALA A 32 -30.97 -1.09 5.69
CA ALA A 32 -29.61 -0.67 5.33
C ALA A 32 -28.56 -1.62 5.91
N ALA A 33 -27.58 -2.00 5.08
CA ALA A 33 -26.41 -2.79 5.49
C ALA A 33 -25.17 -2.23 4.81
N GLY A 34 -24.02 -2.26 5.47
CA GLY A 34 -22.81 -1.69 4.89
C GLY A 34 -21.52 -2.11 5.58
N TYR A 35 -20.42 -1.85 4.91
CA TYR A 35 -19.06 -2.21 5.34
C TYR A 35 -18.12 -1.00 5.24
N TYR A 36 -17.11 -0.96 6.11
CA TYR A 36 -16.06 0.07 6.06
C TYR A 36 -15.08 -0.24 4.93
N MET A 37 -14.61 0.80 4.26
CA MET A 37 -13.62 0.81 3.18
C MET A 37 -12.46 1.69 3.62
N PRO A 38 -11.65 1.23 4.59
CA PRO A 38 -10.47 1.97 5.01
C PRO A 38 -9.54 2.16 3.80
N ARG A 39 -9.18 3.41 3.57
CA ARG A 39 -8.10 3.79 2.65
C ARG A 39 -7.01 4.35 3.51
N SER A 40 -5.81 3.80 3.40
CA SER A 40 -4.71 4.22 4.25
C SER A 40 -4.30 5.66 3.95
N SER A 41 -3.97 6.40 5.00
CA SER A 41 -3.51 7.79 4.90
C SER A 41 -2.00 7.86 4.60
N LYS A 42 -1.53 9.04 4.17
CA LYS A 42 -0.10 9.34 4.09
C LYS A 42 0.60 9.11 5.43
N SER A 43 -0.03 9.51 6.55
CA SER A 43 0.54 9.30 7.89
C SER A 43 0.72 7.82 8.21
N ALA A 44 -0.27 6.98 7.93
CA ALA A 44 -0.16 5.54 8.14
C ALA A 44 0.97 4.92 7.30
N ALA A 45 1.17 5.40 6.07
CA ALA A 45 2.28 4.98 5.22
C ALA A 45 3.65 5.42 5.77
N VAL A 46 3.77 6.65 6.29
CA VAL A 46 4.99 7.13 6.96
C VAL A 46 5.31 6.27 8.19
N ASP A 47 4.31 5.98 9.02
CA ASP A 47 4.47 5.18 10.24
C ASP A 47 4.90 3.74 9.92
N LEU A 48 4.25 3.10 8.94
CA LEU A 48 4.63 1.76 8.51
C LEU A 48 6.03 1.74 7.87
N LEU A 49 6.37 2.74 7.04
CA LEU A 49 7.71 2.85 6.46
C LEU A 49 8.77 2.98 7.55
N GLY A 50 8.51 3.80 8.58
CA GLY A 50 9.39 3.96 9.73
C GLY A 50 9.65 2.63 10.45
N ARG A 51 8.57 1.92 10.81
CA ARG A 51 8.67 0.61 11.48
C ARG A 51 9.39 -0.44 10.63
N ALA A 52 9.03 -0.55 9.35
CA ALA A 52 9.64 -1.50 8.43
C ALA A 52 11.13 -1.21 8.21
N SER A 53 11.50 0.07 8.08
CA SER A 53 12.90 0.47 7.94
C SER A 53 13.73 0.13 9.17
N ALA A 54 13.18 0.36 10.38
CA ALA A 54 13.84 -0.02 11.62
C ALA A 54 14.00 -1.54 11.76
N ALA A 55 12.98 -2.31 11.36
CA ALA A 55 13.04 -3.77 11.37
C ALA A 55 14.10 -4.32 10.40
N ILE A 56 14.17 -3.77 9.18
CA ILE A 56 15.22 -4.12 8.20
C ILE A 56 16.61 -3.75 8.71
N ALA A 57 16.77 -2.60 9.37
CA ALA A 57 18.06 -2.19 9.94
C ALA A 57 18.51 -3.11 11.08
N ALA A 58 17.57 -3.63 11.88
CA ALA A 58 17.86 -4.53 12.99
C ALA A 58 18.16 -5.96 12.54
N ASP A 59 17.34 -6.51 11.64
CA ASP A 59 17.47 -7.86 11.11
C ASP A 59 16.76 -7.96 9.75
N ALA A 60 17.51 -7.71 8.69
CA ALA A 60 16.97 -7.69 7.33
C ALA A 60 16.42 -9.06 6.90
N GLN A 61 17.14 -10.15 7.20
CA GLN A 61 16.75 -11.49 6.77
C GLN A 61 15.42 -11.89 7.40
N LYS A 62 15.33 -11.80 8.73
CA LYS A 62 14.09 -12.14 9.45
C LYS A 62 12.93 -11.25 9.04
N THR A 63 13.18 -9.96 8.81
CA THR A 63 12.13 -9.03 8.39
C THR A 63 11.63 -9.34 6.97
N ILE A 64 12.53 -9.66 6.04
CA ILE A 64 12.17 -10.10 4.67
C ILE A 64 11.32 -11.36 4.72
N GLU A 65 11.70 -12.36 5.53
CA GLU A 65 10.93 -13.60 5.72
C GLU A 65 9.52 -13.30 6.24
N ARG A 66 9.38 -12.42 7.24
CA ARG A 66 8.08 -12.01 7.79
C ARG A 66 7.21 -11.27 6.78
N ILE A 67 7.78 -10.35 6.00
CA ILE A 67 7.06 -9.63 4.94
C ILE A 67 6.54 -10.63 3.90
N ASN A 68 7.36 -11.59 3.47
CA ASN A 68 6.98 -12.61 2.50
C ASN A 68 6.01 -13.66 3.07
N ALA A 69 5.97 -13.83 4.40
CA ALA A 69 4.96 -14.61 5.11
C ALA A 69 3.64 -13.86 5.31
N LEU A 70 3.50 -12.64 4.79
CA LEU A 70 2.32 -11.77 4.93
C LEU A 70 1.96 -11.48 6.40
N ASP A 71 2.98 -11.32 7.25
CA ASP A 71 2.81 -10.93 8.64
C ASP A 71 2.03 -9.60 8.74
N ALA A 72 0.98 -9.59 9.57
CA ALA A 72 0.07 -8.47 9.76
C ALA A 72 0.74 -7.18 10.27
N ASP A 73 1.98 -7.27 10.77
CA ASP A 73 2.78 -6.09 11.09
C ASP A 73 3.18 -5.26 9.86
N PHE A 74 3.23 -5.89 8.67
CA PHE A 74 3.73 -5.33 7.42
C PHE A 74 2.69 -5.23 6.28
N ILE A 75 1.48 -5.71 6.51
CA ILE A 75 0.32 -5.55 5.60
C ILE A 75 -0.95 -5.21 6.39
N ARG A 76 -1.72 -4.25 5.89
CA ARG A 76 -3.06 -3.91 6.37
C ARG A 76 -3.88 -3.28 5.26
N ASP A 77 -4.98 -3.92 4.88
CA ASP A 77 -5.90 -3.45 3.84
C ASP A 77 -5.17 -3.10 2.52
N ASP A 78 -5.03 -1.79 2.22
CA ASP A 78 -4.35 -1.28 1.04
C ASP A 78 -2.88 -0.86 1.27
N LEU A 79 -2.41 -0.94 2.52
CA LEU A 79 -1.06 -0.60 2.94
C LEU A 79 -0.19 -1.85 3.07
N TYR A 80 0.94 -1.88 2.38
CA TYR A 80 1.87 -3.01 2.43
C TYR A 80 3.31 -2.54 2.20
N VAL A 81 4.25 -3.29 2.77
CA VAL A 81 5.69 -3.08 2.56
C VAL A 81 6.16 -3.88 1.34
N PHE A 82 7.06 -3.31 0.55
CA PHE A 82 7.95 -4.09 -0.32
C PHE A 82 9.40 -3.65 -0.14
N VAL A 83 10.32 -4.55 -0.43
CA VAL A 83 11.76 -4.37 -0.24
C VAL A 83 12.49 -4.74 -1.52
N VAL A 84 13.38 -3.86 -1.97
CA VAL A 84 14.25 -4.07 -3.12
C VAL A 84 15.70 -4.15 -2.64
N ASP A 85 16.44 -5.16 -3.08
CA ASP A 85 17.89 -5.22 -2.90
C ASP A 85 18.54 -4.36 -3.99
N LEU A 86 19.27 -3.32 -3.60
CA LEU A 86 19.82 -2.31 -4.50
C LEU A 86 21.06 -2.79 -5.26
N ASP A 87 21.74 -3.82 -4.76
CA ASP A 87 22.90 -4.43 -5.41
C ASP A 87 22.45 -5.30 -6.59
N THR A 88 21.40 -6.10 -6.37
CA THR A 88 20.84 -7.01 -7.38
C THR A 88 19.72 -6.39 -8.21
N GLN A 89 19.15 -5.27 -7.74
CA GLN A 89 17.97 -4.60 -8.31
C GLN A 89 16.76 -5.54 -8.43
N LYS A 90 16.59 -6.44 -7.46
CA LYS A 90 15.47 -7.39 -7.41
C LYS A 90 14.60 -7.15 -6.18
N PHE A 91 13.33 -7.52 -6.28
CA PHE A 91 12.47 -7.60 -5.11
C PHE A 91 12.99 -8.67 -4.14
N SER A 92 13.39 -8.24 -2.94
CA SER A 92 13.68 -9.15 -1.83
C SER A 92 12.41 -9.54 -1.08
N ALA A 93 11.46 -8.61 -0.97
CA ALA A 93 10.19 -8.90 -0.31
C ALA A 93 9.02 -8.12 -0.93
N HIS A 94 7.83 -8.70 -0.85
CA HIS A 94 6.60 -7.98 -1.21
C HIS A 94 5.43 -8.47 -0.37
N GLY A 95 4.96 -7.65 0.57
CA GLY A 95 3.91 -7.98 1.54
C GLY A 95 2.50 -8.03 0.97
N PHE A 96 2.33 -8.29 -0.33
CA PHE A 96 1.01 -8.45 -0.96
C PHE A 96 1.10 -9.34 -2.21
N ASN A 97 1.90 -8.93 -3.20
CA ASN A 97 2.08 -9.66 -4.45
C ASN A 97 3.39 -10.48 -4.43
N LEU A 98 3.32 -11.68 -3.85
CA LEU A 98 4.47 -12.58 -3.71
C LEU A 98 5.10 -13.01 -5.05
N ARG A 99 4.38 -12.89 -6.17
CA ARG A 99 4.91 -13.22 -7.51
C ARG A 99 6.02 -12.27 -7.97
N LEU A 100 6.13 -11.10 -7.35
CA LEU A 100 7.20 -10.14 -7.65
C LEU A 100 8.51 -10.49 -6.94
N VAL A 101 8.48 -11.31 -5.88
CA VAL A 101 9.69 -11.68 -5.14
C VAL A 101 10.67 -12.39 -6.08
N GLY A 102 11.93 -11.90 -6.11
CA GLY A 102 12.99 -12.41 -6.96
C GLY A 102 13.00 -11.89 -8.40
N THR A 103 11.97 -11.16 -8.85
CA THR A 103 11.95 -10.58 -10.20
C THR A 103 12.79 -9.30 -10.27
N ASP A 104 13.21 -8.92 -11.48
CA ASP A 104 13.92 -7.67 -11.73
C ASP A 104 13.00 -6.47 -11.44
N PHE A 105 13.42 -5.62 -10.51
CA PHE A 105 12.66 -4.44 -10.11
C PHE A 105 12.59 -3.40 -11.23
N ARG A 106 13.60 -3.31 -12.10
CA ARG A 106 13.61 -2.36 -13.23
C ARG A 106 12.53 -2.65 -14.27
N ALA A 107 12.10 -3.90 -14.37
CA ALA A 107 11.03 -4.32 -15.26
C ALA A 107 9.63 -3.95 -14.72
N LEU A 108 9.54 -3.38 -13.52
CA LEU A 108 8.27 -2.98 -12.92
C LEU A 108 7.65 -1.81 -13.69
N GLN A 109 6.48 -2.06 -14.26
CA GLN A 109 5.66 -1.08 -14.96
C GLN A 109 4.35 -0.83 -14.21
N SER A 110 3.88 0.43 -14.20
CA SER A 110 2.56 0.79 -13.71
C SER A 110 1.44 0.28 -14.64
N ALA A 111 0.18 0.49 -14.26
CA ALA A 111 -0.96 0.07 -15.07
C ALA A 111 -1.06 0.81 -16.43
N ASP A 112 -0.43 1.98 -16.53
CA ASP A 112 -0.25 2.79 -17.74
C ASP A 112 1.17 2.64 -18.35
N GLU A 113 1.81 1.50 -18.11
CA GLU A 113 3.09 1.07 -18.72
C GLU A 113 4.31 1.97 -18.42
N GLN A 114 4.22 2.88 -17.44
CA GLN A 114 5.35 3.72 -17.04
C GLN A 114 6.41 2.88 -16.32
N PRO A 115 7.71 3.11 -16.57
CA PRO A 115 8.81 2.33 -16.01
C PRO A 115 9.10 2.72 -14.55
N ILE A 116 8.14 2.51 -13.66
CA ILE A 116 8.18 2.96 -12.27
C ILE A 116 9.34 2.36 -11.46
N GLY A 117 9.78 1.14 -11.79
CA GLY A 117 10.95 0.55 -11.15
C GLY A 117 12.23 1.36 -11.37
N ILE A 118 12.45 1.80 -12.60
CA ILE A 118 13.59 2.66 -12.97
C ILE A 118 13.46 4.02 -12.29
N GLN A 119 12.27 4.64 -12.35
CA GLN A 119 12.02 5.94 -11.72
C GLN A 119 12.32 5.91 -10.21
N MET A 120 11.88 4.88 -9.49
CA MET A 120 12.14 4.73 -8.06
C MET A 120 13.63 4.55 -7.76
N LEU A 121 14.35 3.75 -8.56
CA LEU A 121 15.81 3.60 -8.42
C LEU A 121 16.54 4.91 -8.70
N ASP A 122 16.12 5.68 -9.70
CA ASP A 122 16.70 6.97 -10.04
C ASP A 122 16.53 7.99 -8.91
N VAL A 123 15.34 8.06 -8.30
CA VAL A 123 15.11 8.91 -7.11
C VAL A 123 16.08 8.55 -5.99
N LEU A 124 16.34 7.25 -5.79
CA LEU A 124 17.25 6.78 -4.76
C LEU A 124 18.74 6.92 -5.12
N LYS A 125 19.14 7.16 -6.38
CA LYS A 125 20.58 7.37 -6.68
C LYS A 125 21.16 8.55 -5.92
N SER A 126 20.40 9.63 -5.80
CA SER A 126 20.86 10.88 -5.19
C SER A 126 20.28 11.15 -3.80
N ASN A 127 19.33 10.33 -3.33
CA ASN A 127 18.60 10.56 -2.10
C ASN A 127 18.46 9.30 -1.25
N GLU A 128 18.45 9.47 0.07
CA GLU A 128 18.16 8.39 1.02
C GLU A 128 16.66 8.14 1.18
N VAL A 129 15.82 9.08 0.75
CA VAL A 129 14.35 9.01 0.76
C VAL A 129 13.77 9.49 -0.55
N GLY A 130 12.57 9.02 -0.88
CA GLY A 130 11.88 9.42 -2.11
C GLY A 130 10.37 9.23 -2.03
N GLU A 131 9.65 9.87 -2.94
CA GLU A 131 8.22 9.67 -3.14
C GLU A 131 7.96 9.60 -4.65
N VAL A 132 7.27 8.57 -5.12
CA VAL A 132 6.91 8.39 -6.53
C VAL A 132 5.42 8.12 -6.65
N VAL A 133 4.74 8.89 -7.51
CA VAL A 133 3.31 8.78 -7.78
C VAL A 133 3.07 8.11 -9.13
N TYR A 134 2.21 7.09 -9.16
CA TYR A 134 1.91 6.30 -10.34
C TYR A 134 0.55 5.62 -10.24
N THR A 135 0.06 5.00 -11.32
CA THR A 135 -1.18 4.22 -11.27
C THR A 135 -0.92 2.76 -10.88
N TRP A 136 -1.70 2.24 -9.93
CA TRP A 136 -1.55 0.86 -9.47
C TRP A 136 -2.90 0.24 -9.13
N ARG A 137 -2.98 -1.09 -9.23
CA ARG A 137 -4.17 -1.82 -8.78
C ARG A 137 -4.25 -1.76 -7.26
N ASN A 138 -5.35 -1.23 -6.73
CA ASN A 138 -5.61 -1.21 -5.29
C ASN A 138 -6.01 -2.62 -4.82
N PRO A 139 -5.29 -3.23 -3.86
CA PRO A 139 -5.61 -4.59 -3.40
C PRO A 139 -6.97 -4.67 -2.69
N ALA A 140 -7.43 -3.59 -2.06
CA ALA A 140 -8.66 -3.58 -1.28
C ALA A 140 -9.93 -3.60 -2.14
N ASN A 141 -9.87 -3.09 -3.38
CA ASN A 141 -11.05 -2.98 -4.26
C ASN A 141 -10.81 -3.45 -5.71
N GLY A 142 -9.58 -3.77 -6.09
CA GLY A 142 -9.19 -4.25 -7.40
C GLY A 142 -9.18 -3.20 -8.52
N ARG A 143 -9.47 -1.93 -8.23
CA ARG A 143 -9.50 -0.83 -9.21
C ARG A 143 -8.10 -0.25 -9.42
N ILE A 144 -7.86 0.29 -10.62
CA ILE A 144 -6.66 1.09 -10.90
C ILE A 144 -6.88 2.48 -10.31
N GLU A 145 -5.99 2.92 -9.44
CA GLU A 145 -6.05 4.19 -8.74
C GLU A 145 -4.65 4.83 -8.70
N GLN A 146 -4.56 6.15 -8.50
CA GLN A 146 -3.29 6.78 -8.22
C GLN A 146 -2.77 6.32 -6.85
N LYS A 147 -1.49 5.97 -6.80
CA LYS A 147 -0.77 5.55 -5.61
C LYS A 147 0.47 6.43 -5.45
N SER A 148 0.70 6.94 -4.25
CA SER A 148 1.98 7.53 -3.88
C SER A 148 2.77 6.53 -3.04
N THR A 149 3.98 6.19 -3.45
CA THR A 149 4.88 5.28 -2.73
C THR A 149 6.06 6.04 -2.16
N LEU A 150 6.19 5.95 -0.85
CA LEU A 150 7.31 6.47 -0.07
C LEU A 150 8.43 5.42 -0.05
N LEU A 151 9.66 5.88 -0.25
CA LEU A 151 10.87 5.08 -0.33
C LEU A 151 11.86 5.54 0.72
N ARG A 152 12.60 4.60 1.32
CA ARG A 152 13.73 4.87 2.20
C ARG A 152 14.83 3.83 1.98
N LYS A 153 16.07 4.28 1.84
CA LYS A 153 17.24 3.39 1.88
C LYS A 153 17.56 2.96 3.30
N VAL A 154 17.94 1.70 3.44
CA VAL A 154 18.43 1.09 4.67
C VAL A 154 19.55 0.12 4.29
N GLY A 155 20.80 0.58 4.38
CA GLY A 155 21.95 -0.16 3.87
C GLY A 155 21.80 -0.45 2.37
N LYS A 156 21.89 -1.71 1.97
CA LYS A 156 21.69 -2.15 0.59
C LYS A 156 20.23 -2.32 0.16
N TYR A 157 19.27 -2.03 1.03
CA TYR A 157 17.85 -2.21 0.75
C TYR A 157 17.15 -0.88 0.50
N ALA A 158 16.21 -0.85 -0.42
CA ALA A 158 15.16 0.15 -0.47
C ALA A 158 13.88 -0.44 0.12
N VAL A 159 13.38 0.18 1.19
CA VAL A 159 12.12 -0.15 1.84
C VAL A 159 11.05 0.82 1.34
N ALA A 160 9.90 0.30 0.95
CA ALA A 160 8.87 1.08 0.32
C ALA A 160 7.47 0.77 0.87
N VAL A 161 6.66 1.82 1.03
CA VAL A 161 5.26 1.75 1.46
C VAL A 161 4.49 2.80 0.70
N GLY A 162 3.31 2.47 0.17
CA GLY A 162 2.49 3.47 -0.52
C GLY A 162 1.03 3.46 -0.14
N TYR A 163 0.39 4.61 -0.39
CA TYR A 163 -1.01 4.90 -0.07
C TYR A 163 -1.72 5.39 -1.33
N TYR A 164 -3.02 5.10 -1.43
CA TYR A 164 -3.80 5.43 -2.63
C TYR A 164 -4.40 6.84 -2.54
N LEU A 165 -4.10 7.67 -3.52
CA LEU A 165 -4.64 9.02 -3.68
C LEU A 165 -6.08 8.93 -4.18
N GLY A 166 -7.00 9.69 -3.57
CA GLY A 166 -8.43 9.70 -3.91
C GLY A 166 -8.67 9.80 -5.42
N PRO A 167 -9.86 9.46 -5.94
CA PRO A 167 -10.25 10.09 -7.21
C PRO A 167 -10.06 11.60 -7.02
N SER A 168 -9.29 12.21 -7.91
CA SER A 168 -9.17 13.67 -7.99
C SER A 168 -10.58 14.22 -8.13
N THR A 169 -11.06 14.91 -7.10
CA THR A 169 -12.32 15.65 -7.15
C THR A 169 -12.20 16.81 -8.12
#